data_AF-A0A975NAV1-F1
#
_entry.id   AF-A0A975NAV1-F1
#
_cell.length_a   1.000
_cell.length_b   1.000
_cell.length_c   1.000
_cell.angle_alpha   90.00
_cell.angle_beta   90.00
_cell.angle_gamma   90.00
#
_symmetry.space_group_name_H-M   'P 1'
#
loop_
_entity.id
_entity.type
_entity.pdbx_description
1 polymer ?
#
loop_
_entity_poly.entity_id
_entity_poly.type
_entity_poly.pdbx_seq_one_letter_code
_entity_poly.pdbx_strand_id
1 'polypeptide(L)'
;MAALLKPILEAWLHRDETKAAKAAGSLTFWRSGMLKQLEAIANDTATAKTMTELRKNFEETQSSVNETMIRLNELRSKLAGSKVARQIDLILNDFHYGKSMIRSEIEMILEFGPNECDRARHVCNNIKTLNSELERLHRMVYEK
;
A
#
# COMPACT_ATOMS: atom_id res chain seq x y z
N MET A 1 -28.35 -16.27 -28.34
CA MET A 1 -27.11 -15.46 -28.47
C MET A 1 -26.64 -14.81 -27.16
N ALA A 2 -27.42 -14.76 -26.07
CA ALA A 2 -27.01 -14.12 -24.80
C ALA A 2 -26.18 -15.01 -23.83
N ALA A 3 -26.17 -16.33 -24.00
CA ALA A 3 -25.58 -17.27 -23.04
C ALA A 3 -24.03 -17.42 -23.13
N LEU A 4 -23.43 -17.11 -24.29
CA LEU A 4 -21.97 -17.19 -24.49
C LEU A 4 -21.26 -15.87 -24.16
N LEU A 5 -21.96 -14.74 -24.16
CA LEU A 5 -21.35 -13.43 -23.88
C LEU A 5 -21.07 -13.23 -22.40
N LYS A 6 -21.92 -13.76 -21.51
CA LYS A 6 -21.85 -13.50 -20.07
C LYS A 6 -20.60 -14.10 -19.40
N PRO A 7 -20.21 -15.37 -19.67
CA PRO A 7 -18.98 -15.94 -19.12
C PRO A 7 -17.73 -15.31 -19.72
N ILE A 8 -17.78 -14.87 -20.98
CA ILE A 8 -16.67 -14.18 -21.65
C ILE A 8 -16.50 -12.77 -21.06
N LEU A 9 -17.59 -12.04 -20.80
CA LEU A 9 -17.57 -10.74 -20.12
C LEU A 9 -17.17 -10.85 -18.64
N GLU A 10 -17.66 -11.86 -17.91
CA GLU A 10 -17.27 -12.12 -16.52
C GLU A 10 -15.80 -12.56 -16.42
N ALA A 11 -15.31 -13.37 -17.36
CA ALA A 11 -13.90 -13.72 -17.48
C ALA A 11 -13.02 -12.53 -17.91
N TRP A 12 -13.58 -11.52 -18.58
CA TRP A 12 -12.90 -10.26 -18.92
C TRP A 12 -12.89 -9.28 -17.74
N LEU A 13 -13.99 -9.19 -16.99
CA LEU A 13 -14.13 -8.38 -15.77
C LEU A 13 -13.22 -8.85 -14.63
N HIS A 14 -13.06 -10.16 -14.45
CA HIS A 14 -12.25 -10.74 -13.37
C HIS A 14 -10.78 -10.99 -13.73
N ARG A 15 -10.38 -10.77 -15.00
CA ARG A 15 -9.03 -11.14 -15.49
C ARG A 15 -7.90 -10.31 -14.89
N ASP A 16 -8.18 -9.07 -14.49
CA ASP A 16 -7.18 -8.13 -13.98
C ASP A 16 -7.42 -7.72 -12.51
N GLU A 17 -8.60 -7.99 -11.95
CA GLU A 17 -8.90 -7.71 -10.53
C GLU A 17 -8.06 -8.58 -9.60
N THR A 18 -7.89 -9.87 -9.94
CA THR A 18 -7.00 -10.78 -9.21
C THR A 18 -5.55 -10.30 -9.24
N LYS A 19 -5.10 -9.71 -10.36
CA LYS A 19 -3.76 -9.11 -10.45
C LYS A 19 -3.68 -7.81 -9.67
N ALA A 20 -4.73 -6.99 -9.68
CA ALA A 20 -4.84 -5.78 -8.87
C ALA A 20 -4.75 -6.10 -7.39
N ALA A 21 -5.44 -7.14 -6.92
CA ALA A 21 -5.37 -7.55 -5.52
C ALA A 21 -4.00 -8.15 -5.14
N LYS A 22 -3.36 -8.95 -6.02
CA LYS A 22 -1.98 -9.42 -5.80
C LYS A 22 -0.97 -8.27 -5.79
N ALA A 23 -1.10 -7.29 -6.69
CA ALA A 23 -0.25 -6.10 -6.72
C ALA A 23 -0.52 -5.17 -5.52
N ALA A 24 -1.77 -5.05 -5.08
CA ALA A 24 -2.09 -4.33 -3.86
C ALA A 24 -1.50 -5.05 -2.62
N GLY A 25 -1.48 -6.38 -2.61
CA GLY A 25 -0.80 -7.19 -1.60
C GLY A 25 0.73 -6.99 -1.54
N SER A 26 1.37 -6.54 -2.62
CA SER A 26 2.79 -6.12 -2.57
C SER A 26 2.99 -4.70 -2.03
N LEU A 27 1.91 -3.92 -1.87
CA LEU A 27 1.94 -2.63 -1.16
C LEU A 27 1.76 -2.76 0.35
N THR A 28 1.35 -3.93 0.86
CA THR A 28 1.15 -4.15 2.30
C THR A 28 2.46 -3.93 3.04
N PHE A 29 2.42 -3.10 4.10
CA PHE A 29 3.54 -3.03 5.02
C PHE A 29 3.40 -4.20 5.99
N TRP A 30 4.14 -5.28 5.73
CA TRP A 30 4.17 -6.44 6.60
C TRP A 30 4.72 -6.07 7.98
N ARG A 31 4.32 -6.82 9.01
CA ARG A 31 4.80 -6.69 10.39
C ARG A 31 6.32 -6.90 10.55
N SER A 32 7.02 -7.29 9.49
CA SER A 32 8.47 -7.46 9.41
C SER A 32 9.13 -6.29 8.67
N GLY A 33 10.33 -5.89 9.11
CA GLY A 33 11.07 -4.78 8.52
C GLY A 33 10.53 -3.43 8.99
N MET A 34 10.17 -2.55 8.05
CA MET A 34 9.96 -1.11 8.28
C MET A 34 8.94 -0.80 9.39
N LEU A 35 7.80 -1.51 9.46
CA LEU A 35 6.80 -1.25 10.50
C LEU A 35 7.37 -1.45 11.91
N LYS A 36 8.20 -2.48 12.11
CA LYS A 36 8.87 -2.72 13.40
C LYS A 36 9.82 -1.58 13.76
N GLN A 37 10.58 -1.06 12.79
CA GLN A 37 11.47 0.07 13.05
C GLN A 37 10.68 1.35 13.34
N LEU A 38 9.58 1.60 12.62
CA LEU A 38 8.69 2.73 12.87
C LEU A 38 8.01 2.63 14.24
N GLU A 39 7.59 1.44 14.67
CA GLU A 39 7.06 1.20 16.01
C GLU A 39 8.12 1.46 17.10
N ALA A 40 9.38 1.09 16.86
CA ALA A 40 10.46 1.41 17.80
C ALA A 40 10.69 2.92 17.93
N ILE A 41 10.63 3.67 16.82
CA ILE A 41 10.71 5.14 16.81
C ILE A 41 9.48 5.74 17.53
N ALA A 42 8.27 5.28 17.22
CA ALA A 42 7.04 5.77 17.84
C ALA A 42 6.98 5.56 19.36
N ASN A 43 7.72 4.58 19.88
CA ASN A 43 7.82 4.25 21.30
C ASN A 43 9.07 4.82 21.99
N ASP A 44 9.84 5.68 21.31
CA ASP A 44 11.10 6.24 21.83
C ASP A 44 12.12 5.17 22.28
N THR A 45 12.12 4.04 21.59
CA THR A 45 13.05 2.90 21.83
C THR A 45 13.98 2.67 20.63
N ALA A 46 14.00 3.61 19.69
CA ALA A 46 14.83 3.52 18.51
C ALA A 46 16.32 3.64 18.86
N THR A 47 17.12 2.78 18.23
CA THR A 47 18.58 2.83 18.31
C THR A 47 19.14 3.33 16.98
N ALA A 48 20.44 3.65 16.93
CA ALA A 48 21.11 3.95 15.66
C ALA A 48 20.90 2.82 14.62
N LYS A 49 20.93 1.55 15.08
CA LYS A 49 20.64 0.39 14.25
C LYS A 49 19.22 0.40 13.70
N THR A 50 18.23 0.83 14.48
CA THR A 50 16.84 1.00 14.03
C THR A 50 16.76 1.92 12.82
N MET A 51 17.45 3.07 12.86
CA MET A 51 17.45 4.01 11.74
C MET A 51 18.18 3.46 10.51
N THR A 52 19.32 2.78 10.71
CA THR A 52 20.06 2.13 9.61
C THR A 52 19.20 1.06 8.92
N GLU A 53 18.51 0.22 9.69
CA GLU A 53 17.63 -0.81 9.14
C GLU A 53 16.40 -0.22 8.44
N LEU A 54 15.80 0.83 9.02
CA LEU A 54 14.67 1.52 8.38
C LEU A 54 15.09 2.11 7.03
N ARG A 55 16.23 2.81 6.98
CA ARG A 55 16.77 3.38 5.75
C ARG A 55 17.02 2.31 4.70
N LYS A 56 17.74 1.25 5.08
CA LYS A 56 18.04 0.11 4.20
C LYS A 56 16.75 -0.49 3.62
N ASN A 57 15.78 -0.81 4.47
CA ASN A 57 14.52 -1.42 4.02
C ASN A 57 13.71 -0.45 3.12
N PHE A 58 13.73 0.85 3.41
CA PHE A 58 13.05 1.85 2.61
C PHE A 58 13.64 1.97 1.20
N GLU A 59 14.95 1.99 1.09
CA GLU A 59 15.72 2.06 -0.16
C GLU A 59 15.60 0.76 -0.97
N GLU A 60 15.80 -0.40 -0.34
CA GLU A 60 15.70 -1.72 -0.99
C GLU A 60 14.31 -2.00 -1.57
N THR A 61 13.26 -1.46 -0.96
CA THR A 61 11.87 -1.63 -1.43
C THR A 61 11.40 -0.54 -2.40
N GLN A 62 12.20 0.51 -2.63
CA GLN A 62 11.77 1.66 -3.45
C GLN A 62 11.38 1.24 -4.87
N SER A 63 12.24 0.48 -5.56
CA SER A 63 12.02 0.10 -6.96
C SER A 63 10.77 -0.78 -7.11
N SER A 64 10.63 -1.80 -6.27
CA SER A 64 9.51 -2.74 -6.32
C SER A 64 8.17 -2.07 -5.95
N VAL A 65 8.19 -1.14 -5.00
CA VAL A 65 7.00 -0.35 -4.64
C VAL A 65 6.62 0.60 -5.78
N ASN A 66 7.59 1.28 -6.41
CA ASN A 66 7.33 2.16 -7.55
C ASN A 66 6.70 1.39 -8.72
N GLU A 67 7.26 0.24 -9.09
CA GLU A 67 6.69 -0.63 -10.13
C GLU A 67 5.26 -1.06 -9.79
N THR A 68 5.02 -1.41 -8.52
CA THR A 68 3.69 -1.79 -8.06
C THR A 68 2.70 -0.63 -8.16
N MET A 69 3.09 0.58 -7.75
CA MET A 69 2.27 1.79 -7.86
C MET A 69 1.95 2.14 -9.31
N ILE A 70 2.90 1.99 -10.24
CA ILE A 70 2.67 2.17 -11.68
C ILE A 70 1.62 1.18 -12.19
N ARG A 71 1.79 -0.12 -11.90
CA ARG A 71 0.85 -1.17 -12.33
C ARG A 71 -0.56 -0.95 -11.77
N LEU A 72 -0.67 -0.53 -10.51
CA LEU A 72 -1.98 -0.22 -9.91
C LEU A 72 -2.61 1.02 -10.53
N ASN A 73 -1.84 2.05 -10.90
CA ASN A 73 -2.35 3.19 -11.63
C ASN A 73 -2.86 2.82 -13.04
N GLU A 74 -2.15 1.93 -13.74
CA GLU A 74 -2.60 1.39 -15.03
C GLU A 74 -3.92 0.62 -14.87
N LEU A 75 -4.01 -0.26 -13.87
CA LEU A 75 -5.21 -1.03 -13.55
C LEU A 75 -6.38 -0.10 -13.15
N ARG A 76 -6.12 0.91 -12.31
CA ARG A 76 -7.09 1.95 -11.96
C ARG A 76 -7.69 2.60 -13.20
N SER A 77 -6.84 2.94 -14.16
CA SER A 77 -7.24 3.61 -15.40
C SER A 77 -8.08 2.71 -16.29
N LYS A 78 -7.74 1.42 -16.39
CA LYS A 78 -8.54 0.41 -17.10
C LYS A 78 -9.91 0.16 -16.43
N LEU A 79 -9.97 0.26 -15.12
CA LEU A 79 -11.17 0.01 -14.30
C LEU A 79 -11.99 1.29 -14.02
N ALA A 80 -11.73 2.39 -14.72
CA ALA A 80 -12.30 3.70 -14.45
C ALA A 80 -13.83 3.66 -14.29
N GLY A 81 -14.35 4.36 -13.27
CA GLY A 81 -15.77 4.39 -12.92
C GLY A 81 -16.24 3.27 -11.97
N SER A 82 -15.47 2.18 -11.83
CA SER A 82 -15.80 1.10 -10.90
C SER A 82 -15.56 1.48 -9.43
N LYS A 83 -16.14 0.70 -8.50
CA LYS A 83 -15.83 0.80 -7.07
C LYS A 83 -14.39 0.34 -6.79
N VAL A 84 -13.87 -0.63 -7.56
CA VAL A 84 -12.51 -1.15 -7.44
C VAL A 84 -11.48 -0.08 -7.82
N ALA A 85 -11.69 0.65 -8.92
CA ALA A 85 -10.80 1.77 -9.29
C ALA A 85 -10.76 2.87 -8.23
N ARG A 86 -11.90 3.22 -7.63
CA ARG A 86 -11.94 4.18 -6.51
C ARG A 86 -11.16 3.69 -5.30
N GLN A 87 -11.29 2.40 -4.97
CA GLN A 87 -10.54 1.79 -3.88
C GLN A 87 -9.02 1.79 -4.15
N ILE A 88 -8.60 1.47 -5.37
CA ILE A 88 -7.19 1.55 -5.79
C ILE A 88 -6.67 2.98 -5.68
N ASP A 89 -7.47 3.97 -6.07
CA ASP A 89 -7.07 5.38 -5.97
C ASP A 89 -6.81 5.82 -4.52
N LEU A 90 -7.68 5.41 -3.58
CA LEU A 90 -7.48 5.66 -2.14
C LEU A 90 -6.19 5.02 -1.63
N ILE A 91 -5.94 3.74 -1.97
CA ILE A 91 -4.73 3.01 -1.59
C ILE A 91 -3.46 3.72 -2.08
N LEU A 92 -3.51 4.32 -3.27
CA LEU A 92 -2.34 4.98 -3.86
C LEU A 92 -2.15 6.41 -3.34
N ASN A 93 -3.24 7.18 -3.26
CA ASN A 93 -3.19 8.65 -3.27
C ASN A 93 -3.96 9.32 -2.12
N ASP A 94 -4.61 8.58 -1.22
CA ASP A 94 -5.31 9.20 -0.09
C ASP A 94 -4.33 10.06 0.75
N PHE A 95 -4.76 11.29 1.08
CA PHE A 95 -3.92 12.27 1.76
C PHE A 95 -3.58 11.89 3.21
N HIS A 96 -4.28 10.94 3.80
CA HIS A 96 -4.04 10.48 5.16
C HIS A 96 -3.25 9.17 5.17
N TYR A 97 -3.66 8.17 4.38
CA TYR A 97 -3.08 6.82 4.45
C TYR A 97 -2.64 6.24 3.10
N GLY A 98 -2.68 7.02 2.03
CA GLY A 98 -2.20 6.60 0.72
C GLY A 98 -0.73 6.19 0.77
N LYS A 99 -0.34 5.21 -0.05
CA LYS A 99 1.02 4.68 -0.07
C LYS A 99 2.06 5.77 -0.35
N SER A 100 1.74 6.72 -1.24
CA SER A 100 2.61 7.86 -1.55
C SER A 100 2.86 8.73 -0.31
N MET A 101 1.79 9.07 0.42
CA MET A 101 1.86 9.87 1.64
C MET A 101 2.69 9.18 2.72
N ILE A 102 2.42 7.90 2.99
CA ILE A 102 3.18 7.11 3.98
C ILE A 102 4.67 7.08 3.63
N ARG A 103 5.03 6.91 2.36
CA ARG A 103 6.45 6.91 1.96
C ARG A 103 7.11 8.28 2.19
N SER A 104 6.42 9.36 1.85
CA SER A 104 6.91 10.71 2.11
C SER A 104 7.11 10.96 3.61
N GLU A 105 6.21 10.50 4.47
CA GLU A 105 6.40 10.65 5.91
C GLU A 105 7.55 9.81 6.47
N ILE A 106 7.77 8.60 5.94
CA ILE A 106 8.94 7.78 6.32
C ILE A 106 10.24 8.47 5.90
N GLU A 107 10.27 9.09 4.71
CA GLU A 107 11.41 9.86 4.24
C GLU A 107 11.73 11.03 5.18
N MET A 108 10.71 11.75 5.65
CA MET A 108 10.87 12.80 6.67
C MET A 108 11.47 12.23 7.96
N ILE A 109 10.98 11.09 8.47
CA ILE A 109 11.57 10.44 9.66
C ILE A 109 13.05 10.09 9.43
N LEU A 110 13.40 9.64 8.22
CA LEU A 110 14.78 9.31 7.87
C LEU A 110 15.68 10.54 7.76
N GLU A 111 15.14 11.70 7.39
CA GLU A 111 15.86 12.97 7.28
C GLU A 111 16.08 13.63 8.65
N PHE A 112 15.04 13.73 9.47
CA PHE A 112 15.07 14.42 10.77
C PHE A 112 15.50 13.53 11.95
N GLY A 113 15.48 12.21 11.78
CA GLY A 113 16.02 11.25 12.74
C GLY A 113 15.00 10.69 13.73
N PRO A 114 15.47 9.95 14.75
CA PRO A 114 14.63 9.14 15.63
C PRO A 114 13.75 9.95 16.60
N ASN A 115 13.95 11.27 16.72
CA ASN A 115 13.15 12.13 17.58
C ASN A 115 11.73 12.39 17.03
N GLU A 116 11.45 11.98 15.79
CA GLU A 116 10.15 12.10 15.12
C GLU A 116 9.10 11.09 15.64
N CYS A 117 8.99 10.93 16.97
CA CYS A 117 8.14 9.92 17.61
C CYS A 117 6.66 10.07 17.24
N ASP A 118 6.14 11.30 17.25
CA ASP A 118 4.73 11.56 16.93
C ASP A 118 4.44 11.27 15.47
N ARG A 119 5.32 11.70 14.55
CA ARG A 119 5.22 11.36 13.13
C ARG A 119 5.28 9.85 12.92
N ALA A 120 6.20 9.14 13.56
CA ALA A 120 6.27 7.68 13.48
C ALA A 120 4.98 7.01 13.97
N ARG A 121 4.35 7.55 15.03
CA ARG A 121 3.05 7.06 15.52
C ARG A 121 1.94 7.30 14.50
N HIS A 122 1.91 8.47 13.87
CA HIS A 122 0.98 8.77 12.78
C HIS A 122 1.17 7.81 11.59
N VAL A 123 2.41 7.61 11.15
CA VAL A 123 2.76 6.67 10.08
C VAL A 123 2.30 5.24 10.41
N CYS A 124 2.54 4.76 11.63
CA CYS A 124 2.08 3.43 12.07
C CYS A 124 0.55 3.28 12.00
N ASN A 125 -0.21 4.32 12.35
CA ASN A 125 -1.66 4.31 12.23
C ASN A 125 -2.12 4.34 10.76
N ASN A 126 -1.49 5.18 9.94
CA ASN A 126 -1.76 5.27 8.51
C ASN A 126 -1.49 3.92 7.81
N ILE A 127 -0.41 3.23 8.18
CA ILE A 127 -0.10 1.87 7.71
C ILE A 127 -1.21 0.88 8.07
N LYS A 128 -1.74 0.92 9.30
CA LYS A 128 -2.86 0.04 9.71
C LYS A 128 -4.12 0.32 8.88
N THR A 129 -4.43 1.60 8.63
CA THR A 129 -5.54 1.98 7.77
C THR A 129 -5.33 1.49 6.34
N LEU A 130 -4.16 1.73 5.76
CA LEU A 130 -3.81 1.23 4.42
C LEU A 130 -3.97 -0.29 4.33
N ASN A 131 -3.45 -1.04 5.30
CA ASN A 131 -3.58 -2.50 5.32
C ASN A 131 -5.05 -2.94 5.39
N SER A 132 -5.90 -2.22 6.13
CA SER A 132 -7.35 -2.49 6.19
C SER A 132 -8.05 -2.22 4.85
N GLU A 133 -7.66 -1.15 4.16
CA GLU A 133 -8.18 -0.82 2.83
C GLU A 133 -7.67 -1.78 1.74
N LEU A 134 -6.46 -2.34 1.89
CA LEU A 134 -5.94 -3.43 1.06
C LEU A 134 -6.74 -4.72 1.26
N GLU A 135 -7.07 -5.08 2.50
CA GLU A 135 -7.97 -6.21 2.80
C GLU A 135 -9.36 -5.98 2.21
N ARG A 136 -9.89 -4.76 2.31
CA ARG A 136 -11.17 -4.40 1.69
C ARG A 136 -11.13 -4.58 0.17
N LEU A 137 -10.06 -4.12 -0.49
CA LEU A 137 -9.87 -4.34 -1.92
C LEU A 137 -9.83 -5.84 -2.25
N HIS A 138 -9.12 -6.64 -1.45
CA HIS A 138 -9.09 -8.10 -1.61
C HIS A 138 -10.51 -8.69 -1.54
N ARG A 139 -11.29 -8.37 -0.52
CA ARG A 139 -12.68 -8.84 -0.39
C ARG A 139 -13.56 -8.42 -1.55
N MET A 140 -13.43 -7.18 -2.02
CA MET A 140 -14.18 -6.67 -3.17
C MET A 140 -13.90 -7.45 -4.46
N VAL A 141 -12.69 -8.01 -4.61
CA VAL A 141 -12.27 -8.76 -5.78
C VAL A 141 -12.62 -10.24 -5.67
N TYR A 142 -12.48 -10.85 -4.48
CA TYR A 142 -12.49 -12.31 -4.32
C TYR A 142 -13.70 -12.88 -3.57
N GLU A 143 -14.35 -12.10 -2.71
CA GLU A 143 -15.34 -12.60 -1.74
C GLU A 143 -16.75 -12.05 -2.04
N LYS A 144 -17.17 -12.08 -3.32
CA LYS A 144 -18.49 -11.60 -3.75
C LYS A 144 -19.65 -12.12 -2.90
#